data_AF-A0A2E2FMY9-F1
#
_entry.id   AF-A0A2E2FMY9-F1
#
_cell.length_a   1.000
_cell.length_b   1.000
_cell.length_c   1.000
_cell.angle_alpha   90.00
_cell.angle_beta   90.00
_cell.angle_gamma   90.00
#
_symmetry.space_group_name_H-M   'P 1'
#
loop_
_entity.id
_entity.type
_entity.pdbx_description
1 polymer ?
#
loop_
_entity_poly.entity_id
_entity_poly.type
_entity_poly.pdbx_seq_one_letter_code
_entity_poly.pdbx_strand_id
1 'polypeptide(L)' 'MTNLTAEQIRKINMAAISRVVNCHPDYVSKVLHGKRNTNTDLAKRILSKAKQMVEILEGE' A
#
# COMPACT_ATOMS: atom_id res chain seq x y z
N MET A 1 4.12 10.94 -8.99
CA MET A 1 4.43 9.74 -8.18
C MET A 1 3.72 9.91 -6.85
N THR A 2 2.80 9.00 -6.51
CA THR A 2 2.00 9.05 -5.30
C THR A 2 2.87 8.60 -4.12
N ASN A 3 3.62 9.53 -3.53
CA ASN A 3 4.44 9.25 -2.37
C ASN A 3 3.55 9.24 -1.12
N LEU A 4 3.21 8.05 -0.64
CA LEU A 4 2.67 7.88 0.70
C LEU A 4 3.78 8.23 1.70
N THR A 5 3.47 9.04 2.72
CA THR A 5 4.44 9.37 3.77
C THR A 5 4.71 8.17 4.66
N ALA A 6 5.85 8.14 5.35
CA ALA A 6 6.18 7.07 6.30
C ALA A 6 5.11 6.92 7.40
N GLU A 7 4.46 8.02 7.79
CA GLU A 7 3.36 8.02 8.76
C GLU A 7 2.09 7.38 8.19
N GLN A 8 1.73 7.72 6.95
CA GLN A 8 0.60 7.09 6.26
C GLN A 8 0.84 5.58 6.07
N ILE A 9 2.06 5.17 5.71
CA ILE A 9 2.44 3.75 5.58
C ILE A 9 2.30 3.00 6.91
N ARG A 10 2.59 3.64 8.06
CA ARG A 10 2.39 3.06 9.39
C ARG A 10 0.91 2.89 9.74
N LYS A 11 0.04 3.78 9.28
CA LYS A 11 -1.42 3.70 9.48
C LYS A 11 -2.07 2.65 8.57
N ILE A 12 -1.44 2.30 7.45
CA ILE A 12 -1.94 1.30 6.51
C ILE A 12 -1.84 -0.11 7.10
N ASN A 13 -2.97 -0.82 7.12
CA ASN A 13 -3.00 -2.22 7.50
C ASN A 13 -2.50 -3.10 6.34
N MET A 14 -1.20 -3.41 6.33
CA MET A 14 -0.55 -4.24 5.31
C MET A 14 -1.18 -5.63 5.20
N ALA A 15 -1.64 -6.22 6.30
CA ALA A 15 -2.31 -7.52 6.29
C ALA A 15 -3.64 -7.45 5.53
N ALA A 16 -4.42 -6.39 5.73
CA ALA A 16 -5.66 -6.18 4.99
C ALA A 16 -5.43 -6.00 3.49
N ILE A 17 -4.43 -5.20 3.08
CA ILE A 17 -4.06 -5.06 1.67
C ILE A 17 -3.59 -6.39 1.09
N SER A 18 -2.77 -7.14 1.84
CA SER A 18 -2.25 -8.44 1.40
C SER A 18 -3.37 -9.44 1.12
N ARG A 19 -4.45 -9.42 1.92
CA ARG A 19 -5.65 -10.23 1.71
C ARG A 19 -6.44 -9.79 0.48
N VAL A 20 -6.66 -8.47 0.32
CA VAL A 20 -7.43 -7.92 -0.82
C VAL A 20 -6.72 -8.15 -2.16
N VAL A 21 -5.39 -8.02 -2.18
CA VAL A 21 -4.58 -8.19 -3.38
C VAL A 21 -4.10 -9.64 -3.55
N ASN A 22 -4.41 -10.52 -2.60
CA ASN A 22 -3.97 -11.92 -2.55
C ASN A 22 -2.45 -12.06 -2.76
N CYS A 23 -1.68 -11.37 -1.91
CA CYS A 23 -0.22 -11.37 -1.98
C CYS A 23 0.40 -11.46 -0.58
N HIS A 24 1.72 -11.64 -0.51
CA HIS A 24 2.41 -11.71 0.78
C HIS A 24 2.52 -10.32 1.43
N PRO A 25 2.28 -10.16 2.75
CA PRO A 25 2.37 -8.85 3.42
C PRO A 25 3.76 -8.22 3.32
N ASP A 26 4.84 -9.03 3.30
CA ASP A 26 6.20 -8.55 3.04
C ASP A 26 6.34 -7.88 1.65
N TYR A 27 5.61 -8.39 0.65
CA TYR A 27 5.58 -7.80 -0.68
C TYR A 27 4.91 -6.42 -0.65
N VAL A 28 3.79 -6.29 0.08
CA VAL A 28 3.10 -5.01 0.30
C VAL A 28 4.06 -4.00 0.92
N SER A 29 4.76 -4.37 1.99
CA SER A 29 5.75 -3.49 2.63
C SER A 29 6.83 -3.05 1.65
N LYS A 30 7.43 -3.97 0.90
CA LYS A 30 8.47 -3.63 -0.09
C LYS A 30 7.96 -2.68 -1.18
N VAL A 31 6.72 -2.83 -1.62
CA VAL A 31 6.09 -1.93 -2.62
C VAL A 31 5.85 -0.54 -2.02
N LEU A 32 5.27 -0.47 -0.82
CA LEU A 32 4.96 0.81 -0.15
C LEU A 32 6.22 1.60 0.21
N HIS A 33 7.28 0.91 0.61
CA HIS A 33 8.58 1.52 0.92
C HIS A 33 9.44 1.84 -0.32
N GLY A 34 8.93 1.63 -1.54
CA GLY A 34 9.68 1.86 -2.77
C GLY A 34 10.88 0.92 -2.98
N LYS A 35 10.97 -0.17 -2.22
CA LYS A 35 12.04 -1.18 -2.30
C LYS A 35 11.83 -2.19 -3.43
N ARG A 36 10.76 -2.06 -4.22
CA ARG A 36 10.42 -2.97 -5.33
C ARG A 36 9.79 -2.21 -6.49
N ASN A 37 9.95 -2.76 -7.69
CA ASN A 37 9.44 -2.16 -8.93
C ASN A 37 7.91 -2.01 -8.87
N THR A 38 7.44 -0.76 -8.88
CA THR A 38 6.02 -0.39 -8.79
C THR A 38 5.26 -0.49 -10.12
N ASN A 39 5.96 -0.86 -11.21
CA ASN A 39 5.36 -0.94 -12.55
C ASN A 39 4.59 -2.26 -12.82
N THR A 40 4.53 -3.17 -11.84
CA THR A 40 3.72 -4.39 -11.96
C THR A 40 2.25 -4.08 -11.65
N ASP A 41 1.31 -4.77 -12.30
CA ASP A 41 -0.13 -4.64 -12.01
C ASP A 41 -0.42 -4.83 -10.51
N LEU A 42 0.24 -5.81 -9.91
CA LEU A 42 0.11 -6.14 -8.49
C LEU A 42 0.56 -4.98 -7.59
N ALA A 43 1.68 -4.33 -7.91
CA ALA A 43 2.14 -3.15 -7.18
C ALA A 43 1.21 -1.94 -7.36
N LYS A 44 0.65 -1.73 -8.56
CA LYS A 44 -0.35 -0.67 -8.81
C LYS A 44 -1.61 -0.89 -7.98
N ARG A 45 -2.10 -2.14 -7.88
CA ARG A 45 -3.24 -2.51 -7.03
C ARG A 45 -2.94 -2.28 -5.55
N ILE A 46 -1.74 -2.62 -5.07
CA ILE A 46 -1.30 -2.34 -3.69
C ILE A 46 -1.32 -0.84 -3.40
N LEU A 47 -0.70 -0.03 -4.26
CA LEU A 47 -0.63 1.42 -4.08
C LEU A 47 -2.03 2.07 -4.11
N SER A 48 -2.90 1.62 -5.01
CA SER A 48 -4.28 2.09 -5.09
C SER A 48 -5.06 1.77 -3.80
N LYS A 49 -4.92 0.55 -3.26
CA LYS A 49 -5.58 0.15 -2.01
C LYS A 49 -5.02 0.86 -0.78
N ALA A 50 -3.70 1.06 -0.74
CA ALA A 50 -3.05 1.83 0.29
C ALA A 50 -3.53 3.28 0.32
N LYS A 51 -3.64 3.93 -0.85
CA LYS A 51 -4.19 5.28 -0.97
C LYS A 51 -5.64 5.35 -0.48
N GLN A 52 -6.48 4.42 -0.93
CA GLN A 52 -7.88 4.35 -0.53
C GLN A 52 -8.04 4.21 1.00
N MET A 53 -7.21 3.40 1.66
CA MET A 53 -7.23 3.28 3.12
C MET A 53 -6.83 4.57 3.82
N VAL A 54 -5.80 5.24 3.33
CA VAL A 54 -5.34 6.51 3.89
C VAL A 54 -6.39 7.60 3.71
N GLU A 55 -7.03 7.67 2.55
CA GLU A 55 -8.12 8.62 2.28
C GLU A 55 -9.32 8.43 3.22
N ILE A 56 -9.64 7.18 3.58
CA ILE A 56 -10.68 6.89 4.59
C ILE A 56 -10.23 7.36 5.97
N LEU A 57 -8.98 7.08 6.36
CA LEU A 57 -8.44 7.44 7.69
C LEU A 57 -8.18 8.93 7.88
N GLU A 58 -7.97 9.69 6.81
CA GLU A 58 -7.76 11.15 6.85
C GLU A 58 -9.05 11.94 6.56
N GLY A 59 -10.10 11.26 6.11
CA GLY A 59 -11.41 11.86 5.81
C GLY A 59 -12.40 11.87 6.97
N GLU A 60 -12.01 11.34 8.14
CA GLU A 60 -12.76 11.39 9.41
C GLU A 60 -12.21 12.44 10.37
#